data_AF-A0A3P6CKD1-F1
#
_entry.id   AF-A0A3P6CKD1-F1
#
_cell.length_a   1.000
_cell.length_b   1.000
_cell.length_c   1.000
_cell.angle_alpha   90.00
_cell.angle_beta   90.00
_cell.angle_gamma   90.00
#
_symmetry.space_group_name_H-M   'P 1'
#
loop_
_entity.id
_entity.type
_entity.pdbx_description
1 polymer ?
#
loop_
_entity_poly.entity_id
_entity_poly.type
_entity_poly.pdbx_seq_one_letter_code
_entity_poly.pdbx_strand_id
1 'polypeptide(L)' 'MTVGVACCAVEMMHTGAARYDLDRFGIIFRPSPRQSDCMIVAGTLTNKDGSCSSQVNTTRPLLN' A
#
# COMPACT_ATOMS: atom_id res chain seq x y z
N MET A 1 2.79 -3.05 -1.45
CA MET A 1 1.58 -2.59 -2.18
C MET A 1 1.08 -1.28 -1.60
N THR A 2 0.61 -0.35 -2.41
CA THR A 2 0.08 0.97 -1.97
C THR A 2 -1.38 1.15 -2.36
N VAL A 3 -2.24 1.47 -1.39
CA VAL A 3 -3.64 1.84 -1.62
C VAL A 3 -3.76 3.34 -1.36
N GLY A 4 -3.67 4.13 -2.43
CA GLY A 4 -3.73 5.59 -2.38
C GLY A 4 -5.16 6.08 -2.54
N VAL A 5 -5.81 6.48 -1.45
CA VAL A 5 -7.25 6.85 -1.43
C VAL A 5 -7.47 8.35 -1.33
N ALA A 6 -6.42 9.13 -1.03
CA ALA A 6 -6.48 10.59 -0.89
C ALA A 6 -5.14 11.25 -1.27
N CYS A 7 -4.92 12.51 -0.87
CA CYS A 7 -3.68 13.26 -1.09
C CYS A 7 -2.42 12.55 -0.56
N CYS A 8 -2.53 11.66 0.43
CA CYS A 8 -1.41 10.86 0.90
C CYS A 8 -0.85 9.90 -0.19
N ALA A 9 -1.59 9.66 -1.26
CA ALA A 9 -1.10 8.92 -2.43
C ALA A 9 0.03 9.67 -3.17
N VAL A 10 -0.10 10.99 -3.33
CA VAL A 10 0.94 11.78 -4.02
C VAL A 10 2.16 11.96 -3.13
N GLU A 11 1.97 12.09 -1.82
CA GLU A 11 3.08 12.11 -0.87
C GLU A 11 3.88 10.80 -0.94
N MET A 12 3.21 9.66 -1.07
CA MET A 12 3.86 8.36 -1.20
C MET A 12 4.60 8.18 -2.55
N MET A 13 4.12 8.81 -3.62
CA MET A 13 4.86 8.90 -4.89
C MET A 13 6.11 9.78 -4.76
N HIS A 14 6.02 10.89 -4.02
CA HIS A 14 7.18 11.72 -3.70
C HIS A 14 8.18 10.99 -2.80
N THR A 15 7.73 10.15 -1.88
CA THR A 15 8.61 9.29 -1.08
C THR A 15 9.35 8.28 -1.97
N GLY A 16 8.71 7.78 -3.03
CA GLY A 16 9.36 6.94 -4.04
C GLY A 16 10.21 7.69 -5.09
N ALA A 17 10.25 9.02 -5.06
CA ALA A 17 11.03 9.83 -6.01
C ALA A 17 12.48 10.04 -5.52
N ALA A 18 13.35 10.54 -6.41
CA ALA A 18 14.81 10.65 -6.19
C ALA A 18 15.26 11.37 -4.90
N ARG A 19 14.37 12.17 -4.27
CA ARG A 19 14.64 12.85 -2.99
C ARG A 19 14.64 11.90 -1.79
N TYR A 20 13.74 10.92 -1.78
CA TYR A 20 13.50 10.01 -0.64
C TYR A 20 13.58 8.52 -1.02
N ASP A 21 13.87 8.25 -2.30
CA ASP A 21 14.14 6.98 -2.97
C ASP A 21 14.03 5.73 -2.09
N LEU A 22 12.78 5.27 -1.93
CA LEU A 22 12.44 4.06 -1.19
C LEU A 22 13.07 2.78 -1.78
N ASP A 23 13.54 2.84 -3.02
CA ASP A 23 14.29 1.75 -3.66
C ASP A 23 15.62 1.47 -2.94
N ARG A 24 16.28 2.50 -2.38
CA ARG A 24 17.52 2.30 -1.58
C ARG A 24 17.30 1.49 -0.32
N PHE A 25 16.09 1.53 0.23
CA PHE A 25 15.70 0.74 1.40
C PHE A 25 15.16 -0.64 1.02
N GLY A 26 15.24 -1.02 -0.26
CA GLY A 26 14.74 -2.30 -0.77
C GLY A 26 13.22 -2.39 -0.82
N ILE A 27 12.52 -1.25 -0.72
CA ILE A 27 11.05 -1.20 -0.70
C ILE A 27 10.56 -1.07 -2.13
N ILE A 28 10.22 -2.21 -2.74
CA ILE A 28 9.70 -2.27 -4.10
C ILE A 28 8.18 -2.28 -4.07
N PHE A 29 7.57 -1.28 -4.71
CA PHE A 29 6.12 -1.21 -4.85
C PHE A 29 5.61 -2.26 -5.84
N ARG A 30 5.19 -3.42 -5.32
CA ARG A 30 4.52 -4.46 -6.11
C ARG A 30 2.99 -4.21 -6.17
N PRO A 31 2.36 -4.32 -7.35
CA PRO A 31 0.93 -4.05 -7.54
C PRO A 31 0.02 -5.21 -7.10
N SER A 32 0.58 -6.39 -6.82
CA SER A 32 -0.20 -7.56 -6.42
C SER A 32 -0.18 -7.73 -4.89
N PRO A 33 -1.36 -7.96 -4.25
CA PRO A 33 -1.47 -8.00 -2.79
C PRO A 33 -0.85 -9.27 -2.21
N ARG A 34 -0.78 -10.33 -3.02
CA ARG A 34 -0.26 -11.66 -2.64
C ARG A 34 1.26 -11.77 -2.71
N GLN A 35 1.94 -10.85 -3.39
CA GLN A 35 3.40 -10.84 -3.51
C GLN A 35 4.04 -9.69 -2.72
N SER A 36 3.24 -8.92 -1.99
CA SER A 36 3.73 -7.80 -1.19
C SER A 36 3.64 -8.14 0.29
N ASP A 37 4.77 -8.01 1.00
CA ASP A 37 4.85 -8.27 2.44
C ASP A 37 4.09 -7.21 3.24
N CYS A 38 4.11 -5.96 2.77
CA CYS A 38 3.41 -4.84 3.39
C CYS A 38 2.39 -4.16 2.45
N MET A 39 1.28 -3.74 3.05
CA MET A 39 0.28 -2.87 2.42
C MET A 39 0.32 -1.53 3.13
N ILE A 40 0.56 -0.46 2.36
CA ILE A 40 0.50 0.91 2.85
C ILE A 40 -0.84 1.49 2.43
N VAL A 41 -1.68 1.85 3.41
CA VAL A 41 -2.94 2.55 3.18
C VAL A 41 -2.68 4.04 3.39
N ALA A 42 -2.69 4.80 2.30
CA ALA A 42 -2.37 6.21 2.32
C ALA A 42 -3.62 7.03 2.03
N GLY A 43 -4.29 7.46 3.09
CA GLY A 43 -5.46 8.33 3.05
C GLY A 43 -6.61 7.85 3.94
N THR A 44 -7.73 8.56 3.86
CA THR A 44 -8.96 8.19 4.55
C THR A 44 -9.62 6.99 3.90
N LEU A 45 -9.90 5.94 4.68
CA LEU A 45 -10.69 4.81 4.22
C LEU A 45 -12.18 5.17 4.30
N THR A 46 -12.87 5.11 3.16
CA THR A 46 -14.33 5.15 3.14
C THR A 46 -14.89 3.73 3.25
N ASN A 47 -16.14 3.57 3.70
CA ASN A 47 -16.75 2.24 3.85
C ASN A 47 -16.77 1.43 2.54
N LYS A 48 -16.79 2.10 1.38
CA LYS A 48 -16.73 1.44 0.06
C LYS A 48 -15.33 0.90 -0.23
N ASP A 49 -14.29 1.70 0.01
CA ASP A 49 -12.88 1.31 -0.20
C ASP A 49 -12.36 0.37 0.90
N GLY A 50 -12.99 0.42 2.07
CA GLY A 50 -12.75 -0.48 3.19
C GLY A 50 -12.98 -1.95 2.83
N SER A 51 -13.93 -2.23 1.94
CA SER A 51 -14.17 -3.59 1.42
C SER A 51 -12.97 -4.14 0.64
N CYS A 52 -12.27 -3.31 -0.14
CA CYS A 52 -11.06 -3.71 -0.85
C CYS A 52 -9.88 -3.93 0.12
N SER A 53 -9.71 -3.05 1.12
CA SER A 53 -8.66 -3.24 2.14
C SER A 53 -8.88 -4.45 3.05
N SER A 54 -10.13 -4.74 3.41
CA SER A 54 -10.51 -5.94 4.19
C SER A 54 -10.43 -7.20 3.34
N GLN A 55 -10.69 -7.11 2.03
CA GLN A 55 -10.44 -8.19 1.07
C GLN A 55 -8.93 -8.50 0.95
N VAL A 56 -8.05 -7.50 1.02
CA VAL A 56 -6.60 -7.79 1.07
C VAL A 56 -6.18 -8.37 2.42
N ASN A 57 -6.76 -7.90 3.53
CA ASN A 57 -6.48 -8.49 4.84
C ASN A 57 -6.96 -9.94 4.97
N THR A 58 -8.09 -10.31 4.35
CA THR A 58 -8.61 -11.69 4.36
C THR A 58 -7.96 -12.61 3.31
N THR A 59 -7.34 -12.05 2.26
CA THR A 59 -6.54 -12.84 1.30
C THR A 59 -5.12 -13.14 1.77
N ARG A 60 -4.67 -12.51 2.87
CA ARG A 60 -3.55 -13.02 3.67
C ARG A 60 -4.08 -14.30 4.34
N PRO A 61 -3.65 -15.51 3.92
CA PRO A 61 -4.06 -16.73 4.60
C PRO A 61 -3.67 -16.56 6.07
N LEU A 62 -4.64 -16.73 6.95
CA LEU A 62 -4.53 -16.53 8.38
C LEU A 62 -3.18 -17.07 8.87
N LEU A 63 -2.40 -16.16 9.45
CA LEU A 63 -1.26 -16.46 10.32
C LEU A 63 -1.77 -17.50 11.33
N ASN A 64 -1.25 -18.72 11.27
CA ASN A 64 -1.34 -19.67 12.37
C ASN A 64 -0.45 -19.14 13.51
#